data_AF-A0AA38L802-F1
#
_entry.id   AF-A0AA38L802-F1
#
_cell.length_a   1.000
_cell.length_b   1.000
_cell.length_c   1.000
_cell.angle_alpha   90.00
_cell.angle_beta   90.00
_cell.angle_gamma   90.00
#
_symmetry.space_group_name_H-M   'P 1'
#
loop_
_entity.id
_entity.type
_entity.pdbx_description
1 polymer ?
#
loop_
_entity_poly.entity_id
_entity_poly.type
_entity_poly.pdbx_seq_one_letter_code
_entity_poly.pdbx_strand_id
1 'polypeptide(L)'
;MATKLRREIDGHDLCLLLFLTAIIITVKTLIAETMHIVHLEEREEGFLGYNERITWYSSFLPDETSLIYSYQNAITGFAARVSEEEIQEMQGADGFLQAYPDAVVQLQTTYSPQFLGLDPLKNGGLWQKSGQGEGIIIGALDGGLWPESPSFHDNGIPAPPARWKGFCQNGTKFIPSKCNNKGTNASSTEYGNSARDSYGHGTHTSSTAAGNNVIDANFLGVANGTAR
;
A
#
# COMPACT_ATOMS: atom_id res chain seq x y z
N MET A 1 20.22 48.10 46.90
CA MET A 1 21.24 48.18 45.83
C MET A 1 21.30 46.83 45.15
N ALA A 2 20.80 46.71 43.92
CA ALA A 2 20.93 45.50 43.11
C ALA A 2 21.39 45.93 41.72
N THR A 3 22.68 45.77 41.44
CA THR A 3 23.30 46.11 40.16
C THR A 3 23.00 44.99 39.17
N LYS A 4 22.19 45.32 38.15
CA LYS A 4 21.83 44.45 37.04
C LYS A 4 23.00 44.41 36.05
N LEU A 5 23.81 43.35 36.10
CA LEU A 5 24.83 43.08 35.09
C LEU A 5 24.16 42.65 33.79
N ARG A 6 24.14 43.55 32.80
CA ARG A 6 23.75 43.26 31.42
C ARG A 6 25.04 42.87 30.70
N ARG A 7 25.25 41.59 30.43
CA ARG A 7 26.34 41.15 29.54
C ARG A 7 25.96 41.55 28.11
N GLU A 8 26.79 42.37 27.48
CA GLU A 8 26.75 42.59 26.04
C GLU A 8 27.32 41.35 25.34
N ILE A 9 26.58 40.83 24.37
CA ILE A 9 27.03 39.76 23.48
C ILE A 9 27.99 40.42 22.50
N ASP A 10 29.26 40.02 22.50
CA ASP A 10 30.25 40.59 21.59
C ASP A 10 30.20 39.94 20.19
N GLY A 11 30.94 40.50 19.24
CA GLY A 11 30.97 39.99 17.86
C GLY A 11 31.56 38.58 17.73
N HIS A 12 32.35 38.13 18.71
CA HIS A 12 32.88 36.77 18.77
C HIS A 12 31.80 35.79 19.20
N ASP A 13 31.02 36.13 20.22
CA ASP A 13 29.88 35.32 20.70
C ASP A 13 28.82 35.14 19.61
N LEU A 14 28.53 36.19 18.83
CA LEU A 14 27.58 36.11 17.71
C LEU A 14 28.12 35.21 16.58
N CYS A 15 29.41 35.29 16.27
CA CYS A 15 30.05 34.46 15.25
C CYS A 15 30.10 32.98 15.68
N LEU A 16 30.39 32.71 16.96
CA LEU A 16 30.39 31.37 17.53
C LEU A 16 28.97 30.76 17.50
N LEU A 17 27.94 31.56 17.83
CA LEU A 17 26.54 31.12 17.73
C LEU A 17 26.16 30.75 16.28
N LEU A 18 26.52 31.60 15.31
CA LEU A 18 26.23 31.36 13.89
C LEU A 18 26.98 30.14 13.35
N PHE A 19 28.21 29.90 13.81
CA PHE A 19 28.97 28.71 13.45
C PHE A 19 28.33 27.45 14.04
N LEU A 20 27.95 27.48 15.33
CA LEU A 20 27.29 26.36 15.99
C LEU A 20 25.95 26.03 15.36
N THR A 21 25.13 27.03 15.02
CA THR A 21 23.85 26.79 14.33
C THR A 21 24.06 26.26 12.92
N ALA A 22 25.04 26.76 12.16
CA ALA A 22 25.36 26.22 10.84
C ALA A 22 25.86 24.77 10.91
N ILE A 23 26.67 24.42 11.92
CA ILE A 23 27.09 23.03 12.17
C ILE A 23 25.88 22.15 12.52
N ILE A 24 25.01 22.60 13.43
CA ILE A 24 23.79 21.85 13.81
C ILE A 24 22.87 21.64 12.60
N ILE A 25 22.66 22.68 11.79
CA ILE A 25 21.87 22.57 10.55
C ILE A 25 22.51 21.53 9.64
N THR A 26 23.82 21.62 9.39
CA THR A 26 24.55 20.70 8.51
C THR A 26 24.50 19.25 9.01
N VAL A 27 24.64 19.03 10.32
CA VAL A 27 24.52 17.70 10.97
C VAL A 27 23.11 17.16 10.84
N LYS A 28 22.07 17.98 11.05
CA LYS A 28 20.68 17.58 10.82
C LYS A 28 20.43 17.20 9.36
N THR A 29 21.02 17.91 8.39
CA THR A 29 20.89 17.54 6.97
C THR A 29 21.66 16.25 6.62
N LEU A 30 22.64 15.85 7.43
CA LEU A 30 23.41 14.61 7.26
C LEU A 30 22.70 13.39 7.85
N ILE A 31 21.79 13.57 8.81
CA ILE A 31 20.94 12.49 9.34
C ILE A 31 19.87 12.20 8.30
N ALA A 32 20.10 11.17 7.48
CA ALA A 32 19.14 10.75 6.48
C ALA A 32 18.01 9.94 7.15
N GLU A 33 16.86 10.56 7.33
CA GLU A 33 15.65 9.83 7.72
C GLU A 33 15.04 9.10 6.51
N THR A 34 14.75 7.81 6.69
CA THR A 34 14.15 6.96 5.66
C THR A 34 12.89 6.28 6.19
N MET A 35 12.00 5.89 5.29
CA MET A 35 10.77 5.21 5.70
C MET A 35 11.09 3.79 6.17
N HIS A 36 10.56 3.43 7.32
CA HIS A 36 10.68 2.11 7.93
C HIS A 36 9.31 1.59 8.35
N ILE A 37 9.16 0.26 8.29
CA ILE A 37 8.04 -0.45 8.89
C ILE A 37 8.52 -0.96 10.25
N VAL A 38 7.84 -0.54 11.30
CA VAL A 38 8.10 -0.92 12.70
C VAL A 38 7.01 -1.88 13.16
N HIS A 39 7.43 -3.02 13.70
CA HIS A 39 6.59 -4.06 14.28
C HIS A 39 6.69 -4.00 15.80
N LEU A 40 5.54 -4.05 16.45
CA LEU A 40 5.41 -4.02 17.90
C LEU A 40 4.67 -5.25 18.40
N GLU A 41 4.84 -5.56 19.68
CA GLU A 41 4.12 -6.62 20.36
C GLU A 41 2.62 -6.29 20.44
N GLU A 42 1.78 -7.30 20.30
CA GLU A 42 0.34 -7.13 20.45
C GLU A 42 0.00 -6.93 21.93
N ARG A 43 -0.70 -5.83 22.26
CA ARG A 43 -1.18 -5.61 23.62
C ARG A 43 -2.28 -6.61 23.95
N GLU A 44 -2.18 -7.31 25.08
CA GLU A 44 -3.20 -8.29 25.52
C GLU A 44 -4.61 -7.69 25.60
N GLU A 45 -4.73 -6.43 26.02
CA GLU A 45 -6.00 -5.71 26.11
C GLU A 45 -6.48 -5.15 24.77
N GLY A 46 -5.64 -5.20 23.73
CA GLY A 46 -5.86 -4.53 22.45
C GLY A 46 -5.85 -3.00 22.56
N PHE A 47 -6.45 -2.33 21.57
CA PHE A 47 -6.72 -0.89 21.60
C PHE A 47 -8.21 -0.63 21.68
N LEU A 48 -8.64 0.25 22.57
CA LEU A 48 -10.03 0.68 22.71
C LEU A 48 -10.48 1.55 21.52
N GLY A 49 -9.55 2.16 20.80
CA GLY A 49 -9.85 2.96 19.62
C GLY A 49 -8.63 3.49 18.88
N TYR A 50 -8.92 4.25 17.81
CA TYR A 50 -7.90 4.86 16.94
C TYR A 50 -6.94 5.76 17.71
N ASN A 51 -7.46 6.68 18.54
CA ASN A 51 -6.64 7.66 19.25
C ASN A 51 -5.66 6.99 20.21
N GLU A 52 -6.10 5.98 20.98
CA GLU A 52 -5.22 5.26 21.90
C GLU A 52 -4.08 4.56 21.16
N ARG A 53 -4.40 3.91 20.03
CA ARG A 53 -3.38 3.25 19.20
C ARG A 53 -2.35 4.24 18.66
N ILE A 54 -2.82 5.39 18.15
CA ILE A 54 -1.91 6.43 17.65
C ILE A 54 -1.04 6.98 18.79
N THR A 55 -1.63 7.29 19.95
CA THR A 55 -0.86 7.74 21.12
C THR A 55 0.19 6.72 21.54
N TRP A 56 -0.13 5.43 21.52
CA TRP A 56 0.84 4.38 21.82
C TRP A 56 1.93 4.26 20.76
N TYR A 57 1.58 4.23 19.47
CA TYR A 57 2.59 4.20 18.41
C TYR A 57 3.51 5.41 18.43
N SER A 58 2.95 6.61 18.62
CA SER A 58 3.71 7.84 18.72
C SER A 58 4.66 7.88 19.92
N SER A 59 4.43 7.07 20.99
CA SER A 59 5.37 7.03 22.12
C SER A 59 6.71 6.36 21.80
N PHE A 60 6.80 5.63 20.68
CA PHE A 60 8.06 5.10 20.17
C PHE A 60 8.80 6.12 19.30
N LEU A 61 8.17 7.23 18.93
CA LEU A 61 8.72 8.20 18.00
C LEU A 61 9.15 9.47 18.74
N PRO A 62 10.18 10.17 18.23
CA PRO A 62 10.64 11.43 18.80
C PRO A 62 9.62 12.57 18.59
N ASP A 63 8.82 12.48 17.52
CA ASP A 63 7.76 13.42 17.20
C ASP A 63 6.60 12.72 16.45
N GLU A 64 5.38 13.25 16.61
CA GLU A 64 4.19 12.68 15.97
C GLU A 64 4.21 12.85 14.44
N THR A 65 4.94 13.83 13.91
CA THR A 65 4.99 14.05 12.45
C THR A 65 5.82 13.00 11.70
N SER A 66 6.64 12.22 12.41
CA SER A 66 7.36 11.08 11.86
C SER A 66 6.45 9.90 11.55
N LEU A 67 5.26 9.82 12.18
CA LEU A 67 4.30 8.76 11.94
C LEU A 67 3.62 8.95 10.57
N ILE A 68 3.88 8.02 9.67
CA ILE A 68 3.35 8.06 8.30
C ILE A 68 2.06 7.24 8.18
N TYR A 69 2.03 6.06 8.81
CA TYR A 69 0.87 5.17 8.73
C TYR A 69 0.74 4.31 9.99
N SER A 70 -0.49 4.07 10.45
CA SER A 70 -0.80 3.20 11.60
C SER A 70 -1.48 1.93 11.12
N TYR A 71 -0.82 0.78 11.26
CA TYR A 71 -1.43 -0.51 10.94
C TYR A 71 -2.38 -0.94 12.05
N GLN A 72 -3.49 -1.57 11.66
CA GLN A 72 -4.56 -1.98 12.57
C GLN A 72 -4.96 -3.46 12.46
N ASN A 73 -4.98 -4.03 11.24
CA ASN A 73 -5.65 -5.32 11.01
C ASN A 73 -4.69 -6.49 10.78
N ALA A 74 -3.59 -6.26 10.05
CA ALA A 74 -2.69 -7.34 9.61
C ALA A 74 -1.35 -7.35 10.36
N ILE A 75 -0.97 -6.21 10.93
CA ILE A 75 0.29 -5.98 11.61
C ILE A 75 -0.01 -5.06 12.80
N THR A 76 0.59 -5.37 13.95
CA THR A 76 0.69 -4.43 15.08
C THR A 76 1.97 -3.63 14.90
N GLY A 77 1.83 -2.32 14.67
CA GLY A 77 2.94 -1.45 14.36
C GLY A 77 2.57 -0.33 13.39
N PHE A 78 3.59 0.33 12.86
CA PHE A 78 3.42 1.55 12.06
C PHE A 78 4.51 1.70 10.98
N ALA A 79 4.25 2.58 10.01
CA ALA A 79 5.28 3.09 9.12
C ALA A 79 5.68 4.50 9.59
N ALA A 80 6.98 4.77 9.69
CA ALA A 80 7.49 6.06 10.11
C ALA A 80 8.74 6.47 9.32
N ARG A 81 8.96 7.76 9.21
CA ARG A 81 10.22 8.34 8.73
C ARG A 81 11.12 8.53 9.94
N VAL A 82 12.20 7.75 9.99
CA VAL A 82 13.12 7.71 11.14
C VAL A 82 14.57 7.55 10.67
N SER A 83 15.49 7.99 11.52
CA SER A 83 16.94 7.77 11.41
C SER A 83 17.37 6.46 12.06
N GLU A 84 18.59 6.02 11.76
CA GLU A 84 19.17 4.81 12.38
C GLU A 84 19.34 4.98 13.90
N GLU A 85 19.64 6.19 14.37
CA GLU A 85 19.78 6.49 15.80
C GLU A 85 18.42 6.34 16.53
N GLU A 86 17.35 6.89 15.94
CA GLU A 86 15.99 6.74 16.47
C GLU A 86 15.53 5.27 16.48
N ILE A 87 15.95 4.47 15.49
CA ILE A 87 15.70 3.03 15.49
C ILE A 87 16.43 2.34 16.65
N GLN A 88 17.69 2.70 16.92
CA GLN A 88 18.44 2.15 18.05
C GLN A 88 17.83 2.54 19.40
N GLU A 89 17.31 3.76 19.53
CA GLU A 89 16.55 4.18 20.70
C GLU A 89 15.26 3.36 20.85
N MET A 90 14.50 3.18 19.76
CA MET A 90 13.27 2.36 19.74
C MET A 90 13.52 0.89 20.14
N GLN A 91 14.66 0.32 19.75
CA GLN A 91 15.01 -1.08 20.09
C GLN A 91 15.08 -1.33 21.60
N GLY A 92 15.34 -0.31 22.41
CA GLY A 92 15.36 -0.41 23.87
C GLY A 92 13.98 -0.27 24.53
N ALA A 93 12.94 0.09 23.77
CA ALA A 93 11.60 0.32 24.30
C ALA A 93 10.81 -0.98 24.49
N ASP A 94 10.04 -1.05 25.57
CA ASP A 94 9.15 -2.19 25.83
C ASP A 94 8.09 -2.32 24.73
N GLY A 95 7.88 -3.54 24.24
CA GLY A 95 6.98 -3.84 23.13
C GLY A 95 7.55 -3.62 21.73
N PHE A 96 8.80 -3.16 21.55
CA PHE A 96 9.44 -3.15 20.23
C PHE A 96 9.83 -4.57 19.79
N LEU A 97 9.57 -4.95 18.54
CA LEU A 97 9.98 -6.24 17.98
C LEU A 97 11.03 -6.08 16.87
N GLN A 98 10.74 -5.29 15.85
CA GLN A 98 11.61 -5.14 14.68
C GLN A 98 11.30 -3.85 13.92
N ALA A 99 12.33 -3.27 13.30
CA ALA A 99 12.18 -2.25 12.26
C ALA A 99 12.96 -2.67 11.02
N TYR A 100 12.42 -2.41 9.83
CA TYR A 100 13.15 -2.60 8.56
C TYR A 100 12.74 -1.54 7.55
N PRO A 101 13.65 -1.18 6.62
CA PRO A 101 13.38 -0.13 5.64
C PRO A 101 12.22 -0.52 4.73
N ASP A 102 11.35 0.45 4.46
CA ASP A 102 10.30 0.30 3.47
C ASP A 102 10.91 0.17 2.07
N ALA A 103 10.35 -0.71 1.25
CA ALA A 103 10.91 -1.09 -0.04
C ALA A 103 9.85 -1.03 -1.13
N VAL A 104 10.16 -0.29 -2.20
CA VAL A 104 9.33 -0.26 -3.40
C VAL A 104 9.52 -1.56 -4.17
N VAL A 105 8.45 -2.34 -4.29
CA VAL A 105 8.41 -3.54 -5.13
C VAL A 105 8.07 -3.19 -6.57
N GLN A 106 8.71 -3.89 -7.52
CA GLN A 106 8.45 -3.72 -8.95
C GLN A 106 7.34 -4.66 -9.40
N LEU A 107 6.44 -4.17 -10.26
CA LEU A 107 5.41 -4.99 -10.88
C LEU A 107 6.07 -6.01 -11.82
N GLN A 108 5.76 -7.29 -11.60
CA GLN A 108 6.29 -8.39 -12.41
C GLN A 108 5.15 -9.26 -12.91
N THR A 109 5.15 -9.56 -14.20
CA THR A 109 4.27 -10.56 -14.81
C THR A 109 5.07 -11.43 -15.77
N THR A 110 5.05 -12.75 -15.55
CA THR A 110 5.56 -13.74 -16.49
C THR A 110 4.46 -14.77 -16.80
N TYR A 111 3.99 -14.76 -18.05
CA TYR A 111 3.29 -15.84 -18.78
C TYR A 111 2.61 -16.95 -17.95
N SER A 112 1.33 -16.81 -17.59
CA SER A 112 0.72 -17.64 -16.51
C SER A 112 -0.32 -18.71 -16.88
N PRO A 113 -1.17 -18.66 -17.93
CA PRO A 113 -2.21 -19.69 -18.08
C PRO A 113 -1.71 -21.03 -18.63
N GLN A 114 -0.94 -21.01 -19.72
CA GLN A 114 -0.45 -22.24 -20.38
C GLN A 114 0.54 -23.01 -19.50
N PHE A 115 1.31 -22.29 -18.68
CA PHE A 115 2.22 -22.87 -17.69
C PHE A 115 1.49 -23.77 -16.67
N LEU A 116 0.24 -23.45 -16.34
CA LEU A 116 -0.55 -24.16 -15.33
C LEU A 116 -1.35 -25.36 -15.86
N GLY A 117 -1.27 -25.67 -17.16
CA GLY A 117 -1.96 -26.82 -17.76
C GLY A 117 -3.50 -26.74 -17.70
N LEU A 118 -4.05 -25.53 -17.57
CA LEU A 118 -5.49 -25.28 -17.61
C LEU A 118 -5.97 -25.35 -19.06
N ASP A 119 -6.69 -26.43 -19.39
CA ASP A 119 -7.23 -26.67 -20.72
C ASP A 119 -8.78 -26.57 -20.72
N PRO A 120 -9.37 -25.55 -21.36
CA PRO A 120 -10.82 -25.43 -21.52
C PRO A 120 -11.49 -26.63 -22.20
N LEU A 121 -10.75 -27.32 -23.06
CA LEU A 121 -11.28 -28.41 -23.89
C LEU A 121 -11.28 -29.76 -23.16
N LYS A 122 -10.69 -29.81 -21.95
CA LYS A 122 -10.62 -31.02 -21.14
C LYS A 122 -11.90 -31.23 -20.35
N ASN A 123 -12.77 -32.11 -20.84
CA ASN A 123 -13.92 -32.62 -20.09
C ASN A 123 -13.48 -33.19 -18.73
N GLY A 124 -14.16 -32.79 -17.66
CA GLY A 124 -13.82 -33.14 -16.28
C GLY A 124 -12.59 -32.43 -15.71
N GLY A 125 -12.07 -31.42 -16.41
CA GLY A 125 -10.98 -30.56 -15.94
C GLY A 125 -11.36 -29.67 -14.76
N LEU A 126 -10.37 -28.95 -14.20
CA LEU A 126 -10.56 -28.11 -13.01
C LEU A 126 -11.65 -27.05 -13.20
N TRP A 127 -11.69 -26.38 -14.36
CA TRP A 127 -12.69 -25.34 -14.64
C TRP A 127 -14.12 -25.87 -14.61
N GLN A 128 -14.38 -27.07 -15.13
CA GLN A 128 -15.71 -27.67 -15.04
C GLN A 128 -16.04 -28.04 -13.59
N LYS A 129 -15.09 -28.64 -12.87
CA LYS A 129 -15.27 -29.07 -11.48
C LYS A 129 -15.46 -27.91 -10.51
N SER A 130 -14.84 -26.76 -10.78
CA SER A 130 -14.92 -25.57 -9.94
C SER A 130 -16.02 -24.58 -10.35
N GLY A 131 -16.81 -24.88 -11.39
CA GLY A 131 -17.76 -23.92 -11.95
C GLY A 131 -17.05 -22.63 -12.40
N GLN A 132 -15.84 -22.75 -12.94
CA GLN A 132 -14.97 -21.62 -13.35
C GLN A 132 -14.63 -20.64 -12.21
N GLY A 133 -14.78 -21.05 -10.95
CA GLY A 133 -14.51 -20.21 -9.78
C GLY A 133 -15.69 -19.33 -9.36
N GLU A 134 -16.92 -19.63 -9.79
CA GLU A 134 -18.12 -18.92 -9.34
C GLU A 134 -18.20 -18.85 -7.80
N GLY A 135 -18.51 -17.66 -7.26
CA GLY A 135 -18.59 -17.41 -5.82
C GLY A 135 -17.25 -17.22 -5.10
N ILE A 136 -16.13 -17.39 -5.81
CA ILE A 136 -14.79 -17.06 -5.32
C ILE A 136 -14.48 -15.60 -5.67
N ILE A 137 -13.83 -14.91 -4.72
CA ILE A 137 -13.43 -13.51 -4.87
C ILE A 137 -11.91 -13.46 -4.81
N ILE A 138 -11.28 -12.89 -5.83
CA ILE A 138 -9.84 -12.72 -5.92
C ILE A 138 -9.52 -11.25 -5.62
N GLY A 139 -8.73 -11.00 -4.57
CA GLY A 139 -8.16 -9.68 -4.31
C GLY A 139 -6.90 -9.49 -5.13
N ALA A 140 -6.88 -8.54 -6.06
CA ALA A 140 -5.71 -8.19 -6.85
C ALA A 140 -5.08 -6.90 -6.31
N LEU A 141 -3.87 -7.02 -5.77
CA LEU A 141 -3.05 -5.88 -5.35
C LEU A 141 -2.09 -5.53 -6.49
N ASP A 142 -2.43 -4.51 -7.27
CA ASP A 142 -1.69 -4.14 -8.49
C ASP A 142 -1.88 -2.64 -8.80
N GLY A 143 -1.40 -2.16 -9.94
CA GLY A 143 -1.45 -0.76 -10.39
C GLY A 143 -2.84 -0.24 -10.79
N GLY A 144 -3.91 -1.01 -10.55
CA GLY A 144 -5.30 -0.60 -10.81
C GLY A 144 -6.04 -1.51 -11.79
N LEU A 145 -7.21 -1.04 -12.23
CA LEU A 145 -8.09 -1.72 -13.17
C LEU A 145 -8.58 -0.78 -14.28
N TRP A 146 -8.67 -1.26 -15.52
CA TRP A 146 -9.40 -0.61 -16.60
C TRP A 146 -10.80 -1.26 -16.75
N PRO A 147 -11.83 -0.75 -16.04
CA PRO A 147 -13.10 -1.44 -15.90
C PRO A 147 -13.90 -1.54 -17.20
N GLU A 148 -13.62 -0.69 -18.19
CA GLU A 148 -14.30 -0.74 -19.50
C GLU A 148 -13.75 -1.82 -20.44
N SER A 149 -12.76 -2.61 -20.01
CA SER A 149 -12.26 -3.72 -20.81
C SER A 149 -13.33 -4.82 -20.94
N PRO A 150 -13.51 -5.44 -22.12
CA PRO A 150 -14.43 -6.57 -22.30
C PRO A 150 -14.18 -7.74 -21.32
N SER A 151 -12.94 -7.90 -20.84
CA SER A 151 -12.57 -8.89 -19.82
C SER A 151 -13.31 -8.70 -18.50
N PHE A 152 -13.85 -7.51 -18.22
CA PHE A 152 -14.54 -7.18 -16.97
C PHE A 152 -16.03 -6.88 -17.12
N HIS A 153 -16.64 -7.17 -18.27
CA HIS A 153 -18.10 -7.13 -18.38
C HIS A 153 -18.75 -8.19 -17.47
N ASP A 154 -19.97 -7.96 -17.02
CA ASP A 154 -20.68 -8.84 -16.08
C ASP A 154 -21.85 -9.58 -16.71
N ASN A 155 -21.87 -9.70 -18.04
CA ASN A 155 -22.86 -10.47 -18.76
C ASN A 155 -22.87 -11.94 -18.29
N GLY A 156 -23.99 -12.37 -17.69
CA GLY A 156 -24.14 -13.71 -17.14
C GLY A 156 -23.42 -13.94 -15.81
N ILE A 157 -22.86 -12.90 -15.18
CA ILE A 157 -22.23 -12.98 -13.87
C ILE A 157 -23.26 -12.65 -12.79
N PRO A 158 -23.51 -13.56 -11.84
CA PRO A 158 -24.46 -13.32 -10.75
C PRO A 158 -23.96 -12.22 -9.82
N ALA A 159 -24.87 -11.67 -9.02
CA ALA A 159 -24.51 -10.69 -8.00
C ALA A 159 -23.44 -11.24 -7.04
N PRO A 160 -22.56 -10.37 -6.48
CA PRO A 160 -21.50 -10.82 -5.58
C PRO A 160 -22.07 -11.53 -4.36
N PRO A 161 -21.34 -12.50 -3.77
CA PRO A 161 -21.79 -13.20 -2.56
C PRO A 161 -22.18 -12.21 -1.45
N ALA A 162 -23.28 -12.45 -0.73
CA ALA A 162 -23.78 -11.50 0.29
C ALA A 162 -22.77 -11.19 1.43
N ARG A 163 -21.79 -12.08 1.64
CA ARG A 163 -20.65 -11.89 2.55
C ARG A 163 -19.67 -10.81 2.09
N TRP A 164 -19.68 -10.46 0.80
CA TRP A 164 -18.82 -9.43 0.24
C TRP A 164 -19.29 -8.04 0.69
N LYS A 165 -18.41 -7.29 1.33
CA LYS A 165 -18.65 -5.93 1.84
C LYS A 165 -17.71 -4.90 1.22
N GLY A 166 -17.07 -5.24 0.10
CA GLY A 166 -16.24 -4.31 -0.64
C GLY A 166 -17.06 -3.13 -1.19
N PHE A 167 -16.38 -2.03 -1.47
CA PHE A 167 -16.98 -0.82 -2.04
C PHE A 167 -16.13 -0.31 -3.20
N CYS A 168 -16.71 0.54 -4.05
CA CYS A 168 -15.96 1.18 -5.13
C CYS A 168 -15.67 2.62 -4.77
N GLN A 169 -14.39 2.88 -4.54
CA GLN A 169 -13.91 4.17 -4.13
C GLN A 169 -14.00 5.14 -5.31
N ASN A 170 -14.57 6.32 -5.05
CA ASN A 170 -14.54 7.41 -6.00
C ASN A 170 -13.12 7.96 -6.12
N GLY A 171 -12.67 8.27 -7.34
CA GLY A 171 -11.34 8.77 -7.61
C GLY A 171 -11.21 9.42 -8.99
N THR A 172 -10.01 9.86 -9.31
CA THR A 172 -9.72 10.48 -10.60
C THR A 172 -10.03 9.51 -11.75
N LYS A 173 -10.94 9.88 -12.66
CA LYS A 173 -11.38 9.05 -13.80
C LYS A 173 -11.90 7.66 -13.41
N PHE A 174 -12.33 7.49 -12.15
CA PHE A 174 -12.93 6.26 -11.64
C PHE A 174 -14.09 6.63 -10.73
N ILE A 175 -15.32 6.38 -11.18
CA ILE A 175 -16.53 6.64 -10.39
C ILE A 175 -17.11 5.32 -9.90
N PRO A 176 -17.85 5.30 -8.77
CA PRO A 176 -18.37 4.05 -8.19
C PRO A 176 -19.20 3.20 -9.16
N SER A 177 -19.91 3.81 -10.10
CA SER A 177 -20.69 3.11 -11.14
C SER A 177 -19.86 2.39 -12.20
N LYS A 178 -18.53 2.48 -12.15
CA LYS A 178 -17.62 1.69 -13.00
C LYS A 178 -17.45 0.26 -12.50
N CYS A 179 -17.82 -0.02 -11.26
CA CYS A 179 -17.88 -1.38 -10.76
C CYS A 179 -19.18 -2.07 -11.15
N ASN A 180 -19.11 -3.38 -11.29
CA ASN A 180 -20.21 -4.25 -11.71
C ASN A 180 -20.07 -5.62 -11.01
N ASN A 181 -20.84 -6.64 -11.42
CA ASN A 181 -20.75 -7.95 -10.75
C ASN A 181 -19.45 -8.72 -11.01
N LYS A 182 -18.62 -8.26 -11.97
CA LYS A 182 -17.32 -8.85 -12.32
C LYS A 182 -16.15 -8.13 -11.62
N GLY A 183 -16.15 -6.81 -11.65
CA GLY A 183 -15.25 -5.93 -10.90
C GLY A 183 -15.99 -5.27 -9.74
N THR A 184 -16.15 -6.02 -8.65
CA THR A 184 -17.11 -5.72 -7.57
C THR A 184 -16.60 -4.77 -6.48
N ASN A 185 -15.33 -4.40 -6.55
CA ASN A 185 -14.63 -3.46 -5.69
C ASN A 185 -13.43 -2.94 -6.45
N ALA A 186 -13.16 -1.64 -6.33
CA ALA A 186 -11.91 -1.06 -6.74
C ALA A 186 -11.58 0.10 -5.79
N SER A 187 -10.39 0.06 -5.22
CA SER A 187 -9.89 1.05 -4.27
C SER A 187 -8.42 1.34 -4.56
N SER A 188 -7.97 2.53 -4.20
CA SER A 188 -6.56 2.89 -4.19
C SER A 188 -6.07 3.11 -2.77
N THR A 189 -4.77 2.91 -2.57
CA THR A 189 -4.11 3.29 -1.32
C THR A 189 -4.13 4.81 -1.15
N GLU A 190 -3.78 5.30 0.04
CA GLU A 190 -3.73 6.74 0.35
C GLU A 190 -2.79 7.54 -0.58
N TYR A 191 -1.79 6.88 -1.17
CA TYR A 191 -0.87 7.48 -2.15
C TYR A 191 -1.38 7.42 -3.59
N GLY A 192 -2.45 6.67 -3.85
CA GLY A 192 -3.06 6.51 -5.17
C GLY A 192 -4.31 7.37 -5.34
N ASN A 193 -4.38 8.14 -6.42
CA ASN A 193 -5.51 9.05 -6.70
C ASN A 193 -6.79 8.36 -7.20
N SER A 194 -6.71 7.07 -7.56
CA SER A 194 -7.84 6.27 -8.04
C SER A 194 -7.44 4.81 -8.26
N ALA A 195 -8.42 3.91 -8.32
CA ALA A 195 -8.22 2.54 -8.78
C ALA A 195 -8.10 2.40 -10.32
N ARG A 196 -8.06 3.51 -11.08
CA ARG A 196 -7.91 3.49 -12.53
C ARG A 196 -6.50 3.06 -12.90
N ASP A 197 -6.41 1.99 -13.69
CA ASP A 197 -5.14 1.60 -14.29
C ASP A 197 -4.71 2.63 -15.36
N SER A 198 -3.48 3.12 -15.23
CA SER A 198 -2.84 4.04 -16.17
C SER A 198 -1.65 3.43 -16.89
N TYR A 199 -1.24 2.22 -16.52
CA TYR A 199 -0.05 1.54 -17.03
C TYR A 199 -0.40 0.25 -17.79
N GLY A 200 -1.38 -0.50 -17.32
CA GLY A 200 -1.90 -1.72 -17.95
C GLY A 200 -1.58 -3.00 -17.19
N HIS A 201 -0.61 -2.98 -16.26
CA HIS A 201 -0.19 -4.19 -15.53
C HIS A 201 -1.32 -4.76 -14.68
N GLY A 202 -2.02 -3.93 -13.91
CA GLY A 202 -3.12 -4.39 -13.07
C GLY A 202 -4.29 -4.93 -13.87
N THR A 203 -4.62 -4.30 -14.99
CA THR A 203 -5.59 -4.82 -15.95
C THR A 203 -5.17 -6.16 -16.51
N HIS A 204 -3.92 -6.32 -16.93
CA HIS A 204 -3.39 -7.55 -17.49
C HIS A 204 -3.39 -8.70 -16.46
N THR A 205 -2.88 -8.46 -15.25
CA THR A 205 -2.84 -9.44 -14.16
C THR A 205 -4.24 -9.87 -13.74
N SER A 206 -5.15 -8.91 -13.51
CA SER A 206 -6.52 -9.20 -13.10
C SER A 206 -7.32 -9.91 -14.20
N SER A 207 -7.11 -9.56 -15.48
CA SER A 207 -7.73 -10.28 -16.60
C SER A 207 -7.18 -11.69 -16.76
N THR A 208 -5.91 -11.94 -16.41
CA THR A 208 -5.34 -13.29 -16.43
C THR A 208 -5.88 -14.15 -15.28
N ALA A 209 -6.12 -13.55 -14.12
CA ALA A 209 -6.60 -14.26 -12.94
C ALA A 209 -8.10 -14.59 -13.02
N ALA A 210 -8.89 -13.66 -13.56
CA ALA A 210 -10.34 -13.74 -13.51
C ALA A 210 -11.02 -13.06 -14.69
N GLY A 211 -10.37 -12.85 -15.84
CA GLY A 211 -11.01 -12.21 -17.00
C GLY A 211 -12.15 -13.04 -17.57
N ASN A 212 -13.04 -12.40 -18.33
CA ASN A 212 -13.92 -13.12 -19.23
C ASN A 212 -13.15 -13.62 -20.44
N ASN A 213 -13.71 -14.64 -21.10
CA ASN A 213 -13.30 -15.01 -22.44
C ASN A 213 -13.57 -13.86 -23.41
N VAL A 214 -12.52 -13.28 -23.99
CA VAL A 214 -12.61 -12.28 -25.06
C VAL A 214 -12.09 -12.91 -26.34
N ILE A 215 -12.99 -13.15 -27.29
CA ILE A 215 -12.68 -13.78 -28.59
C ILE A 215 -11.97 -12.77 -29.49
N ASP A 216 -11.10 -13.25 -30.38
CA ASP A 216 -10.31 -12.46 -31.34
C ASP A 216 -9.41 -11.40 -30.67
N ALA A 217 -9.01 -11.67 -29.43
CA ALA A 217 -8.05 -10.85 -28.71
C ALA A 217 -6.66 -11.01 -29.34
N ASN A 218 -6.01 -9.89 -29.60
CA ASN A 218 -4.68 -9.84 -30.20
C ASN A 218 -3.97 -8.55 -29.79
N PHE A 219 -2.64 -8.56 -29.81
CA PHE A 219 -1.84 -7.36 -29.67
C PHE A 219 -1.29 -6.96 -31.04
N LEU A 220 -1.91 -5.97 -31.68
CA LEU A 220 -1.52 -5.47 -33.01
C LEU A 220 -1.43 -6.59 -34.07
N GLY A 221 -2.35 -7.55 -34.03
CA GLY A 221 -2.41 -8.71 -34.92
C GLY A 221 -1.55 -9.92 -34.48
N VAL A 222 -0.79 -9.79 -33.39
CA VAL A 222 0.03 -10.88 -32.83
C VAL A 222 -0.75 -11.61 -31.73
N ALA A 223 -0.50 -12.93 -31.60
CA ALA A 223 -1.11 -13.81 -30.62
C ALA A 223 -2.65 -13.82 -30.67
N ASN A 224 -3.21 -13.90 -31.88
CA ASN A 224 -4.65 -13.99 -32.07
C ASN A 224 -5.22 -15.22 -31.36
N GLY A 225 -6.24 -15.03 -30.53
CA GLY A 225 -6.88 -16.09 -29.79
C GLY A 225 -7.96 -15.58 -28.86
N THR A 226 -8.25 -16.37 -27.82
CA THR A 226 -9.15 -15.95 -26.74
C THR A 226 -8.34 -15.50 -25.55
N ALA A 227 -8.48 -14.24 -25.12
CA ALA A 227 -7.95 -13.80 -23.84
C ALA A 227 -8.83 -14.33 -22.70
N ARG A 228 -8.20 -14.81 -21.62
CA ARG A 228 -8.82 -15.48 -20.47
C ARG A 228 -7.99 -15.27 -19.22
#